data_AF-A0A8B8P1P5-F1
#
_entry.id   AF-A0A8B8P1P5-F1
#
_cell.length_a   1.000
_cell.length_b   1.000
_cell.length_c   1.000
_cell.angle_alpha   90.00
_cell.angle_beta   90.00
_cell.angle_gamma   90.00
#
_symmetry.space_group_name_H-M   'P 1'
#
loop_
_entity.id
_entity.type
_entity.pdbx_description
1 polymer ?
#
loop_
_entity_poly.entity_id
_entity_poly.type
_entity_poly.pdbx_seq_one_letter_code
_entity_poly.pdbx_strand_id
1 'polypeptide(L)'
;MQSYFAGSAASGALTSALRLITKAAFDKAHDGLRKGAILFLAISTFFEFICIALYAIWFAKIPAVKYWRYKAASEGSKTVSADLAAVGIQREDGDSTDDRLSNRQLMFQNIDYAIDLYLIHVLTLTIMPGFLYENTGKHHLGSWYPLVLIALFNVWDFISQYIPLIIKLESRKGLMLATLARFLLVPAFYFTAKYGDQGWMILLVSFLGLTHGYLTVSVMIVAPKGYKGPEQNALGNLLMLFLFGGTFSGVALGWLWIIGNDKF
;
A
#
# COMPACT_ATOMS: atom_id res chain seq x y z
N MET A 1 5.48 -11.64 -1.86
CA MET A 1 4.45 -10.60 -1.61
C MET A 1 4.72 -9.82 -0.33
N GLN A 2 4.86 -10.45 0.82
CA GLN A 2 4.98 -9.71 2.08
C GLN A 2 6.16 -8.71 2.16
N SER A 3 7.35 -9.09 1.69
CA SER A 3 8.52 -8.17 1.66
C SER A 3 8.29 -6.93 0.78
N TYR A 4 7.51 -7.07 -0.29
CA TYR A 4 7.15 -5.94 -1.16
C TYR A 4 6.26 -4.93 -0.43
N PHE A 5 5.20 -5.41 0.23
CA PHE A 5 4.31 -4.56 1.01
C PHE A 5 5.04 -3.90 2.18
N ALA A 6 5.81 -4.66 2.94
CA ALA A 6 6.61 -4.13 4.04
C ALA A 6 7.57 -3.01 3.58
N GLY A 7 8.21 -3.19 2.41
CA GLY A 7 9.03 -2.15 1.78
C GLY A 7 8.23 -0.92 1.35
N SER A 8 7.02 -1.12 0.79
CA SER A 8 6.12 -0.03 0.41
C SER A 8 5.70 0.82 1.62
N ALA A 9 5.31 0.20 2.74
CA ALA A 9 4.97 0.95 3.94
C ALA A 9 6.17 1.59 4.64
N ALA A 10 7.33 0.92 4.63
CA ALA A 10 8.56 1.52 5.13
C ALA A 10 8.88 2.84 4.40
N SER A 11 8.70 2.85 3.07
CA SER A 11 8.84 4.05 2.25
C SER A 11 7.86 5.16 2.65
N GLY A 12 6.60 4.83 2.94
CA GLY A 12 5.59 5.78 3.41
C GLY A 12 5.95 6.42 4.76
N ALA A 13 6.41 5.60 5.72
CA ALA A 13 6.87 6.08 7.02
C ALA A 13 8.13 6.96 6.90
N LEU A 14 9.12 6.53 6.10
CA LEU A 14 10.35 7.30 5.84
C LEU A 14 10.04 8.64 5.15
N THR A 15 9.17 8.64 4.15
CA THR A 15 8.71 9.85 3.47
C THR A 15 8.04 10.83 4.44
N SER A 16 7.25 10.32 5.38
CA SER A 16 6.60 11.14 6.41
C SER A 16 7.62 11.75 7.36
N ALA A 17 8.60 10.96 7.82
CA ALA A 17 9.70 11.45 8.65
C ALA A 17 10.50 12.55 7.93
N LEU A 18 10.84 12.33 6.66
CA LEU A 18 11.55 13.31 5.86
C LEU A 18 10.73 14.61 5.73
N ARG A 19 9.42 14.53 5.45
CA ARG A 19 8.53 15.70 5.39
C ARG A 19 8.49 16.48 6.71
N LEU A 20 8.44 15.79 7.86
CA LEU A 20 8.45 16.43 9.17
C LEU A 20 9.80 17.13 9.44
N ILE A 21 10.92 16.48 9.13
CA ILE A 21 12.27 17.04 9.28
C ILE A 21 12.44 18.25 8.38
N THR A 22 12.07 18.14 7.10
CA THR A 22 12.13 19.25 6.14
C THR A 22 11.29 20.42 6.63
N LYS A 23 10.08 20.17 7.13
CA LYS A 23 9.28 21.25 7.70
C LYS A 23 9.96 21.87 8.92
N ALA A 24 10.48 21.09 9.85
CA ALA A 24 11.14 21.59 11.05
C ALA A 24 12.36 22.45 10.73
N ALA A 25 13.13 22.05 9.72
CA ALA A 25 14.34 22.74 9.29
C ALA A 25 14.05 24.06 8.56
N PHE A 26 12.94 24.15 7.82
CA PHE A 26 12.66 25.29 6.93
C PHE A 26 11.45 26.15 7.32
N ASP A 27 10.71 25.82 8.39
CA ASP A 27 9.48 26.55 8.81
C ASP A 27 9.69 28.05 9.01
N LYS A 28 10.91 28.46 9.40
CA LYS A 28 11.28 29.86 9.70
C LYS A 28 12.19 30.50 8.65
N ALA A 29 12.50 29.80 7.55
CA ALA A 29 13.41 30.29 6.52
C ALA A 29 12.69 31.11 5.44
N HIS A 30 13.33 32.16 4.91
CA HIS A 30 12.85 32.86 3.71
C HIS A 30 12.84 31.89 2.52
N ASP A 31 11.70 31.76 1.85
CA ASP A 31 11.38 30.73 0.85
C ASP A 31 11.49 29.28 1.36
N GLY A 32 11.24 29.06 2.66
CA GLY A 32 11.40 27.77 3.32
C GLY A 32 10.62 26.62 2.68
N LEU A 33 9.38 26.85 2.26
CA LEU A 33 8.57 25.85 1.54
C LEU A 33 9.22 25.40 0.23
N ARG A 34 9.73 26.34 -0.57
CA ARG A 34 10.37 26.05 -1.86
C ARG A 34 11.70 25.33 -1.67
N LYS A 35 12.55 25.81 -0.76
CA LYS A 35 13.84 25.17 -0.44
C LYS A 35 13.63 23.78 0.15
N GLY A 36 12.62 23.62 1.02
CA GLY A 36 12.23 22.34 1.58
C GLY A 36 11.76 21.36 0.51
N ALA A 37 10.90 21.79 -0.42
CA ALA A 37 10.47 20.96 -1.54
C ALA A 37 11.63 20.53 -2.45
N ILE A 38 12.54 21.45 -2.79
CA ILE A 38 13.73 21.14 -3.59
C ILE A 38 14.63 20.14 -2.87
N LEU A 39 14.87 20.31 -1.57
CA LEU A 39 15.68 19.38 -0.77
C LEU A 39 15.02 18.00 -0.70
N PHE A 40 13.71 17.94 -0.44
CA PHE A 40 12.94 16.70 -0.40
C PHE A 40 13.05 15.95 -1.73
N LEU A 41 12.87 16.65 -2.86
CA LEU A 41 13.00 16.07 -4.19
C LEU A 41 14.42 15.59 -4.47
N ALA A 42 15.44 16.39 -4.14
CA ALA A 42 16.83 16.01 -4.34
C ALA A 42 17.23 14.74 -3.57
N ILE A 43 16.81 14.63 -2.30
CA ILE A 43 17.03 13.43 -1.48
C ILE A 43 16.29 12.24 -2.09
N SER A 44 15.02 12.42 -2.48
CA SER A 44 14.21 11.34 -3.06
C SER A 44 14.83 10.80 -4.36
N THR A 45 15.25 11.68 -5.27
CA THR A 45 15.93 11.31 -6.52
C THR A 45 17.24 10.58 -6.25
N PHE A 46 18.03 11.04 -5.27
CA PHE A 46 19.27 10.35 -4.89
C PHE A 46 19.03 8.93 -4.39
N PHE A 47 18.05 8.73 -3.51
CA PHE A 47 17.67 7.40 -3.04
C PHE A 47 17.16 6.51 -4.18
N GLU A 48 16.39 7.05 -5.13
CA GLU A 48 15.91 6.31 -6.30
C GLU A 48 17.08 5.83 -7.18
N PHE A 49 18.09 6.66 -7.42
CA PHE A 49 19.30 6.25 -8.14
C PHE A 49 20.06 5.14 -7.41
N ILE A 50 20.17 5.20 -6.08
CA ILE A 50 20.75 4.12 -5.28
C ILE A 50 19.94 2.83 -5.45
N CYS A 51 18.61 2.89 -5.38
CA CYS A 51 17.73 1.73 -5.56
C CYS A 51 17.91 1.10 -6.96
N ILE A 52 18.00 1.90 -8.01
CA ILE A 52 18.24 1.42 -9.38
C ILE A 52 19.62 0.74 -9.47
N ALA A 53 20.67 1.34 -8.90
CA ALA A 53 22.01 0.77 -8.91
C ALA A 53 22.08 -0.56 -8.13
N LEU A 54 21.46 -0.62 -6.95
CA LEU A 54 21.35 -1.85 -6.15
C LEU A 54 20.59 -2.94 -6.90
N TYR A 55 19.48 -2.58 -7.57
CA TYR A 55 18.72 -3.51 -8.39
C TYR A 55 19.56 -4.07 -9.56
N ALA A 56 20.22 -3.20 -10.32
CA ALA A 56 21.01 -3.60 -11.48
C ALA A 56 22.24 -4.46 -11.11
N ILE A 57 22.94 -4.13 -10.02
CA ILE A 57 24.23 -4.76 -9.68
C ILE A 57 24.05 -6.00 -8.79
N TRP A 58 23.15 -5.93 -7.82
CA TRP A 58 23.10 -6.90 -6.71
C TRP A 58 21.87 -7.82 -6.76
N PHE A 59 20.70 -7.32 -7.17
CA PHE A 59 19.45 -8.07 -7.04
C PHE A 59 19.48 -9.43 -7.77
N ALA A 60 19.98 -9.45 -9.01
CA ALA A 60 20.10 -10.69 -9.80
C ALA A 60 21.13 -11.69 -9.23
N LYS A 61 22.06 -11.23 -8.36
CA LYS A 61 23.11 -12.06 -7.76
C LYS A 61 22.65 -12.76 -6.48
N ILE A 62 21.55 -12.33 -5.86
CA ILE A 62 21.07 -12.87 -4.59
C ILE A 62 20.67 -14.36 -4.76
N PRO A 63 21.18 -15.29 -3.93
CA PRO A 63 20.88 -16.72 -4.06
C PRO A 63 19.38 -17.05 -3.99
N ALA A 64 18.64 -16.37 -3.12
CA ALA A 64 17.19 -16.53 -3.02
C ALA A 64 16.47 -16.15 -4.32
N VAL A 65 16.89 -15.06 -4.97
CA VAL A 65 16.31 -14.62 -6.26
C VAL A 65 16.59 -15.66 -7.33
N LYS A 66 17.83 -16.18 -7.43
CA LYS A 66 18.17 -17.25 -8.37
C LYS A 66 17.31 -18.50 -8.18
N TYR A 67 17.13 -18.93 -6.93
CA TYR A 67 16.31 -20.09 -6.59
C TYR A 67 14.85 -19.93 -7.06
N TRP A 68 14.20 -18.82 -6.70
CA TRP A 68 12.81 -18.57 -7.08
C TRP A 68 12.63 -18.37 -8.58
N ARG A 69 13.61 -17.75 -9.24
CA ARG A 69 13.61 -17.58 -10.69
C ARG A 69 13.69 -18.95 -11.39
N TYR A 70 14.62 -19.80 -10.95
CA TYR A 70 14.75 -21.17 -11.47
C TYR A 70 13.47 -21.98 -11.28
N LYS A 71 12.90 -21.95 -10.07
CA LYS A 71 11.63 -22.62 -9.77
C LYS A 71 10.49 -22.14 -10.68
N ALA A 72 10.35 -20.82 -10.85
CA ALA A 72 9.34 -20.26 -11.75
C ALA A 72 9.55 -20.66 -13.21
N ALA A 73 10.80 -20.77 -13.67
CA ALA A 73 11.12 -21.25 -15.01
C ALA A 73 10.75 -22.74 -15.20
N SER A 74 11.04 -23.57 -14.20
CA SER A 74 10.66 -25.00 -14.19
C SER A 74 9.14 -25.21 -14.17
N GLU A 75 8.40 -24.27 -13.56
CA GLU A 75 6.93 -24.27 -13.55
C GLU A 75 6.32 -23.62 -14.83
N GLY A 76 7.14 -23.39 -15.86
CA GLY A 76 6.68 -22.90 -17.17
C GLY A 76 6.47 -21.40 -17.28
N SER A 77 6.88 -20.59 -16.30
CA SER A 77 6.71 -19.13 -16.34
C SER A 77 7.60 -18.48 -17.40
N LYS A 78 6.98 -17.80 -18.37
CA LYS A 78 7.67 -17.05 -19.42
C LYS A 78 8.21 -15.69 -18.95
N THR A 79 7.78 -15.18 -17.79
CA THR A 79 8.18 -13.84 -17.30
C THR A 79 9.59 -13.80 -16.75
N VAL A 80 10.23 -14.95 -16.55
CA VAL A 80 11.54 -15.07 -15.89
C VAL A 80 12.63 -15.54 -16.87
N SER A 81 12.29 -15.79 -18.13
CA SER A 81 13.24 -16.33 -19.12
C SER A 81 14.40 -15.38 -19.42
N ALA A 82 14.11 -14.08 -19.63
CA ALA A 82 15.13 -13.05 -19.84
C ALA A 82 16.04 -12.88 -18.61
N ASP A 83 15.43 -13.00 -17.42
CA ASP A 83 16.09 -12.91 -16.13
C ASP A 83 16.99 -14.11 -15.80
N LEU A 84 16.67 -15.31 -16.31
CA LEU A 84 17.53 -16.50 -16.23
C LEU A 84 18.67 -16.45 -17.25
N ALA A 85 18.37 -16.01 -18.47
CA ALA A 85 19.35 -15.84 -19.53
C ALA A 85 20.45 -14.84 -19.11
N ALA A 86 20.06 -13.75 -18.44
CA ALA A 86 20.99 -12.77 -17.87
C ALA A 86 21.91 -13.34 -16.76
N VAL A 87 21.56 -14.49 -16.18
CA VAL A 87 22.34 -15.20 -15.14
C VAL A 87 23.03 -16.45 -15.70
N GLY A 88 22.91 -16.72 -17.01
CA GLY A 88 23.60 -17.81 -17.71
C GLY A 88 22.97 -19.19 -17.56
N ILE A 89 21.70 -19.27 -17.17
CA ILE A 89 20.98 -20.55 -17.00
C ILE A 89 20.09 -20.79 -18.22
N GLN A 90 20.35 -21.87 -18.98
CA GLN A 90 19.51 -22.27 -20.12
C GLN A 90 18.35 -23.16 -19.68
N ARG A 91 17.27 -23.09 -20.46
CA ARG A 91 15.99 -23.74 -20.23
C ARG A 91 16.07 -25.22 -20.63
N GLU A 92 15.71 -26.13 -19.73
CA GLU A 92 15.23 -27.46 -20.14
C GLU A 92 13.73 -27.32 -20.41
N ASP A 93 13.32 -27.53 -21.66
CA ASP A 93 11.91 -27.52 -22.07
C ASP A 93 11.22 -28.77 -21.51
N GLY A 94 10.82 -28.68 -20.24
CA GLY A 94 9.89 -29.61 -19.61
C GLY A 94 8.45 -29.27 -20.01
N ASP A 95 7.79 -30.28 -20.56
CA ASP A 95 6.39 -30.32 -20.98
C ASP A 95 5.45 -29.60 -19.98
N SER A 96 4.92 -28.44 -20.38
CA SER A 96 4.02 -27.65 -19.53
C SER A 96 2.63 -28.28 -19.55
N THR A 97 2.38 -29.15 -18.57
CA THR A 97 1.07 -29.75 -18.28
C THR A 97 -0.09 -28.76 -18.41
N ASP A 98 -1.09 -29.17 -19.18
CA ASP A 98 -2.30 -28.47 -19.66
C ASP A 98 -3.32 -28.11 -18.55
N ASP A 99 -2.88 -28.08 -17.28
CA ASP A 99 -3.71 -28.08 -16.08
C ASP A 99 -3.62 -26.73 -15.32
N ARG A 100 -3.42 -25.62 -16.05
CA ARG A 100 -3.31 -24.27 -15.50
C ARG A 100 -4.64 -23.51 -15.63
N LEU A 101 -5.12 -22.95 -14.53
CA LEU A 101 -6.32 -22.12 -14.53
C LEU A 101 -6.13 -20.85 -15.38
N SER A 102 -7.16 -20.50 -16.13
CA SER A 102 -7.20 -19.24 -16.88
C SER A 102 -7.33 -18.04 -15.93
N ASN A 103 -6.79 -16.87 -16.32
CA ASN A 103 -6.91 -15.62 -15.56
C ASN A 103 -8.38 -15.29 -15.22
N ARG A 104 -9.32 -15.62 -16.11
CA ARG A 104 -10.75 -15.42 -15.87
C ARG A 104 -11.28 -16.33 -14.76
N GLN A 105 -10.85 -17.59 -14.72
CA GLN A 105 -11.23 -18.55 -13.66
C GLN A 105 -10.62 -18.14 -12.32
N LEU A 106 -9.34 -17.77 -12.31
CA LEU A 106 -8.66 -17.24 -11.11
C LEU A 106 -9.38 -16.02 -10.55
N MET A 107 -9.79 -15.09 -11.42
CA MET A 107 -10.54 -13.91 -11.04
C MET A 107 -11.91 -14.26 -10.44
N PHE A 108 -12.69 -15.12 -11.10
CA PHE A 108 -14.01 -15.51 -10.59
C PHE A 108 -13.94 -16.24 -9.24
N GLN A 109 -12.93 -17.09 -9.04
CA GLN A 109 -12.75 -17.81 -7.77
C GLN A 109 -12.36 -16.88 -6.62
N ASN A 110 -11.62 -15.79 -6.90
CA ASN A 110 -11.05 -14.88 -5.91
C ASN A 110 -11.65 -13.46 -5.96
N ILE A 111 -12.86 -13.33 -6.51
CA ILE A 111 -13.47 -12.02 -6.74
C ILE A 111 -13.73 -11.26 -5.44
N ASP A 112 -14.00 -11.97 -4.36
CA ASP A 112 -14.18 -11.40 -3.03
C ASP A 112 -12.88 -10.77 -2.49
N TYR A 113 -11.72 -11.41 -2.67
CA TYR A 113 -10.42 -10.85 -2.29
C TYR A 113 -10.08 -9.61 -3.14
N ALA A 114 -10.45 -9.63 -4.41
CA ALA A 114 -10.32 -8.49 -5.30
C ALA A 114 -11.21 -7.31 -4.85
N ILE A 115 -12.47 -7.60 -4.50
CA ILE A 115 -13.41 -6.63 -3.93
C ILE A 115 -12.89 -6.11 -2.59
N ASP A 116 -12.37 -6.97 -1.71
CA ASP A 116 -11.81 -6.57 -0.43
C ASP A 116 -10.69 -5.55 -0.62
N LEU A 117 -9.71 -5.85 -1.47
CA LEU A 117 -8.62 -4.91 -1.75
C LEU A 117 -9.12 -3.60 -2.34
N TYR A 118 -10.05 -3.67 -3.29
CA TYR A 118 -10.65 -2.47 -3.87
C TYR A 118 -11.31 -1.60 -2.79
N LEU A 119 -12.21 -2.17 -1.99
CA LEU A 119 -12.93 -1.45 -0.93
C LEU A 119 -11.99 -0.92 0.15
N ILE A 120 -10.96 -1.68 0.52
CA ILE A 120 -9.96 -1.28 1.49
C ILE A 120 -9.27 0.01 1.06
N HIS A 121 -8.85 0.09 -0.21
CA HIS A 121 -8.12 1.23 -0.76
C HIS A 121 -9.04 2.41 -1.08
N VAL A 122 -10.25 2.15 -1.60
CA VAL A 122 -11.27 3.18 -1.83
C VAL A 122 -11.55 3.92 -0.54
N LEU A 123 -11.87 3.20 0.53
CA LEU A 123 -12.24 3.80 1.81
C LEU A 123 -11.10 4.64 2.39
N THR A 124 -9.89 4.08 2.43
CA THR A 124 -8.72 4.78 2.97
C THR A 124 -8.46 6.06 2.19
N LEU A 125 -8.45 6.00 0.86
CA LEU A 125 -8.10 7.16 0.04
C LEU A 125 -9.24 8.17 -0.13
N THR A 126 -10.48 7.75 0.15
CA THR A 126 -11.61 8.68 0.29
C THR A 126 -11.45 9.54 1.54
N ILE A 127 -10.93 8.98 2.64
CA ILE A 127 -10.70 9.72 3.89
C ILE A 127 -9.36 10.49 3.83
N MET A 128 -8.29 9.86 3.36
CA MET A 128 -6.96 10.47 3.28
C MET A 128 -6.53 10.69 1.84
N PRO A 129 -6.01 11.88 1.45
CA PRO A 129 -5.67 13.03 2.30
C PRO A 129 -6.80 14.06 2.46
N GLY A 130 -7.82 14.03 1.59
CA GLY A 130 -8.79 15.12 1.41
C GLY A 130 -9.47 15.58 2.70
N PHE A 131 -10.06 14.65 3.46
CA PHE A 131 -10.77 14.99 4.70
C PHE A 131 -9.84 15.56 5.78
N LEU A 132 -8.60 15.07 5.89
CA LEU A 132 -7.67 15.50 6.94
C LEU A 132 -7.11 16.92 6.73
N TYR A 133 -6.95 17.35 5.47
CA TYR A 133 -6.49 18.71 5.17
C TYR A 133 -7.60 19.76 5.30
N GLU A 134 -8.85 19.41 5.01
CA GLU A 134 -9.93 20.38 4.86
C GLU A 134 -10.87 20.46 6.07
N ASN A 135 -11.20 19.32 6.68
CA ASN A 135 -12.35 19.21 7.59
C ASN A 135 -11.97 19.06 9.07
N THR A 136 -10.75 19.42 9.45
CA THR A 136 -10.24 19.19 10.82
C THR A 136 -10.41 20.35 11.80
N GLY A 137 -11.10 21.43 11.40
CA GLY A 137 -11.49 22.51 12.30
C GLY A 137 -10.32 23.27 12.94
N LYS A 138 -10.53 23.85 14.13
CA LYS A 138 -9.49 24.57 14.86
C LYS A 138 -8.66 23.61 15.70
N HIS A 139 -7.35 23.59 15.47
CA HIS A 139 -6.41 22.68 16.12
C HIS A 139 -5.17 23.41 16.61
N HIS A 140 -4.62 23.03 17.78
CA HIS A 140 -3.43 23.67 18.36
C HIS A 140 -2.16 23.49 17.51
N LEU A 141 -2.11 22.45 16.69
CA LEU A 141 -0.96 22.10 15.85
C LEU A 141 -0.88 22.95 14.56
N GLY A 142 -1.87 23.80 14.26
CA GLY A 142 -1.87 24.63 13.05
C GLY A 142 -1.53 23.83 11.78
N SER A 143 -0.64 24.37 10.94
CA SER A 143 -0.22 23.72 9.68
C SER A 143 0.53 22.38 9.88
N TRP A 144 0.93 22.03 11.11
CA TRP A 144 1.56 20.74 11.42
C TRP A 144 0.54 19.61 11.58
N TYR A 145 -0.73 19.94 11.81
CA TYR A 145 -1.74 18.95 12.14
C TYR A 145 -1.93 17.89 11.05
N PRO A 146 -2.13 18.23 9.75
CA PRO A 146 -2.29 17.21 8.71
C PRO A 146 -1.04 16.36 8.51
N LEU A 147 0.16 16.95 8.70
CA LEU A 147 1.43 16.23 8.57
C LEU A 147 1.62 15.19 9.68
N VAL A 148 1.24 15.53 10.91
CA VAL A 148 1.26 14.59 12.05
C VAL A 148 0.27 13.46 11.81
N LEU A 149 -0.94 13.76 11.34
CA LEU A 149 -1.94 12.72 11.03
C LEU A 149 -1.46 11.76 9.93
N ILE A 150 -0.88 12.28 8.84
CA ILE A 150 -0.29 11.45 7.78
C ILE A 150 0.87 10.60 8.30
N ALA A 151 1.72 11.16 9.15
CA ALA A 151 2.82 10.42 9.75
C ALA A 151 2.31 9.28 10.66
N LEU A 152 1.30 9.55 11.49
CA LEU A 152 0.67 8.55 12.34
C LEU A 152 0.02 7.43 11.51
N PHE A 153 -0.73 7.79 10.47
CA PHE A 153 -1.28 6.81 9.53
C PHE A 153 -0.19 5.91 8.96
N ASN A 154 0.88 6.48 8.42
CA ASN A 154 1.95 5.72 7.77
C ASN A 154 2.75 4.85 8.77
N VAL A 155 2.95 5.31 10.01
CA VAL A 155 3.60 4.51 11.06
C VAL A 155 2.74 3.32 11.46
N TRP A 156 1.45 3.54 11.70
CA TRP A 156 0.54 2.45 12.05
C TRP A 156 0.29 1.50 10.90
N ASP A 157 0.21 2.00 9.66
CA ASP A 157 0.19 1.18 8.45
C ASP A 157 1.43 0.28 8.42
N PHE A 158 2.63 0.85 8.54
CA PHE A 158 3.89 0.10 8.57
C PHE A 158 3.92 -0.99 9.65
N ILE A 159 3.58 -0.66 10.90
CA ILE A 159 3.52 -1.64 12.00
C ILE A 159 2.53 -2.76 11.66
N SER A 160 1.36 -2.40 11.13
CA SER A 160 0.28 -3.35 10.87
C SER A 160 0.60 -4.39 9.80
N GLN A 161 1.51 -4.10 8.88
CA GLN A 161 1.91 -5.04 7.82
C GLN A 161 2.72 -6.22 8.33
N TYR A 162 3.30 -6.12 9.53
CA TYR A 162 3.99 -7.23 10.19
C TYR A 162 3.08 -8.07 11.08
N ILE A 163 1.93 -7.52 11.52
CA ILE A 163 0.99 -8.23 12.41
C ILE A 163 0.50 -9.56 11.81
N PRO A 164 0.20 -9.70 10.50
CA PRO A 164 -0.20 -10.97 9.91
C PRO A 164 0.83 -12.10 10.03
N LEU A 165 2.09 -11.82 10.40
CA LEU A 165 3.06 -12.87 10.74
C LEU A 165 2.71 -13.60 12.03
N ILE A 166 2.16 -12.86 13.00
CA ILE A 166 1.87 -13.34 14.34
C ILE A 166 0.38 -13.72 14.44
N ILE A 167 -0.50 -12.85 13.94
CA ILE A 167 -1.97 -13.01 14.03
C ILE A 167 -2.54 -13.08 12.61
N LYS A 168 -2.71 -14.30 12.11
CA LYS A 168 -3.19 -14.57 10.75
C LYS A 168 -4.72 -14.57 10.70
N LEU A 169 -5.29 -13.62 9.97
CA LEU A 169 -6.70 -13.66 9.60
C LEU A 169 -6.86 -14.40 8.27
N GLU A 170 -7.11 -15.71 8.33
CA GLU A 170 -7.25 -16.57 7.14
C GLU A 170 -8.71 -16.78 6.72
N SER A 171 -9.67 -16.36 7.53
CA SER A 171 -11.08 -16.53 7.24
C SER A 171 -11.52 -15.57 6.12
N ARG A 172 -11.90 -16.14 4.97
CA ARG A 172 -12.49 -15.41 3.83
C ARG A 172 -13.68 -14.53 4.24
N LYS A 173 -14.61 -15.09 5.02
CA LYS A 173 -15.76 -14.34 5.57
C LYS A 173 -15.33 -13.28 6.59
N GLY A 174 -14.30 -13.58 7.38
CA GLY A 174 -13.75 -12.64 8.36
C GLY A 174 -13.09 -11.43 7.71
N LEU A 175 -12.36 -11.63 6.60
CA LEU A 175 -11.76 -10.55 5.81
C LEU A 175 -12.84 -9.66 5.23
N MET A 176 -13.83 -10.24 4.53
CA MET A 176 -14.96 -9.48 3.99
C MET A 176 -15.73 -8.71 5.07
N LEU A 177 -16.04 -9.35 6.20
CA LEU A 177 -16.72 -8.68 7.31
C LEU A 177 -15.89 -7.53 7.90
N ALA A 178 -14.58 -7.74 8.09
CA ALA A 178 -13.68 -6.70 8.58
C ALA A 178 -13.57 -5.54 7.59
N THR A 179 -13.47 -5.82 6.28
CA THR A 179 -13.47 -4.81 5.22
C THR A 179 -14.76 -3.98 5.24
N LEU A 180 -15.92 -4.63 5.30
CA LEU A 180 -17.21 -3.94 5.35
C LEU A 180 -17.38 -3.13 6.65
N ALA A 181 -16.92 -3.65 7.78
CA ALA A 181 -16.95 -2.95 9.06
C ALA A 181 -16.15 -1.64 9.03
N ARG A 182 -15.08 -1.55 8.20
CA ARG A 182 -14.31 -0.31 8.06
C ARG A 182 -15.14 0.85 7.50
N PHE A 183 -16.24 0.61 6.77
CA PHE A 183 -17.12 1.69 6.33
C PHE A 183 -17.77 2.45 7.48
N LEU A 184 -17.85 1.87 8.69
CA LEU A 184 -18.26 2.58 9.91
C LEU A 184 -17.27 3.69 10.31
N LEU A 185 -16.05 3.68 9.77
CA LEU A 185 -15.10 4.77 9.97
C LEU A 185 -15.55 6.05 9.27
N VAL A 186 -16.26 5.98 8.15
CA VAL A 186 -16.77 7.18 7.44
C VAL A 186 -17.63 8.06 8.35
N PRO A 187 -18.73 7.56 8.96
CA PRO A 187 -19.52 8.36 9.89
C PRO A 187 -18.74 8.71 11.16
N ALA A 188 -17.83 7.84 11.64
CA ALA A 188 -16.99 8.14 12.81
C ALA A 188 -16.06 9.34 12.56
N PHE A 189 -15.42 9.41 11.40
CA PHE A 189 -14.60 10.55 10.98
C PHE A 189 -15.45 11.81 10.84
N TYR A 190 -16.60 11.73 10.16
CA TYR A 190 -17.51 12.87 10.03
C TYR A 190 -17.96 13.43 11.40
N PHE A 191 -18.37 12.55 12.32
CA PHE A 191 -18.78 12.95 13.67
C PHE A 191 -17.62 13.57 14.45
N THR A 192 -16.43 12.97 14.36
CA THR A 192 -15.23 13.46 15.05
C THR A 192 -14.77 14.82 14.51
N ALA A 193 -14.90 15.09 13.21
CA ALA A 193 -14.61 16.42 12.67
C ALA A 193 -15.54 17.52 13.23
N LYS A 194 -16.79 17.18 13.51
CA LYS A 194 -17.79 18.16 13.96
C LYS A 194 -17.84 18.34 15.48
N TYR A 195 -17.63 17.27 16.23
CA TYR A 195 -17.83 17.23 17.68
C TYR A 195 -16.63 16.73 18.47
N GLY A 196 -15.68 16.06 17.81
CA GLY A 196 -14.52 15.45 18.44
C GLY A 196 -13.37 16.42 18.61
N ASP A 197 -12.50 16.10 19.57
CA ASP A 197 -11.24 16.81 19.75
C ASP A 197 -10.15 16.29 18.79
N GLN A 198 -8.98 16.95 18.83
CA GLN A 198 -7.83 16.57 18.04
C GLN A 198 -7.32 15.14 18.34
N GLY A 199 -7.51 14.66 19.58
CA GLY A 199 -7.05 13.35 20.04
C GLY A 199 -7.87 12.21 19.46
N TRP A 200 -9.20 12.36 19.41
CA TRP A 200 -10.09 11.39 18.76
C TRP A 200 -9.78 11.23 17.27
N MET A 201 -9.49 12.34 16.59
CA MET A 201 -9.08 12.30 15.18
C MET A 201 -7.74 11.57 15.01
N ILE A 202 -6.76 11.83 15.87
CA ILE A 202 -5.47 11.11 15.91
C ILE A 202 -5.68 9.61 16.10
N LEU A 203 -6.57 9.22 17.02
CA LEU A 203 -6.91 7.82 17.28
C LEU A 203 -7.56 7.17 16.05
N LEU A 204 -8.54 7.82 15.42
CA LEU A 204 -9.21 7.29 14.23
C LEU A 204 -8.25 7.13 13.06
N VAL A 205 -7.37 8.10 12.81
CA VAL A 205 -6.35 8.00 11.75
C VAL A 205 -5.35 6.88 12.02
N SER A 206 -4.94 6.72 13.29
CA SER A 206 -4.08 5.62 13.70
C SER A 206 -4.74 4.25 13.45
N PHE A 207 -6.02 4.13 13.82
CA PHE A 207 -6.81 2.91 13.58
C PHE A 207 -7.07 2.67 12.08
N LEU A 208 -7.27 3.72 11.30
CA LEU A 208 -7.40 3.64 9.84
C LEU A 208 -6.12 3.07 9.21
N GLY A 209 -4.95 3.54 9.61
CA GLY A 209 -3.65 3.02 9.17
C GLY A 209 -3.44 1.57 9.58
N LEU A 210 -3.71 1.26 10.86
CA LEU A 210 -3.58 -0.09 11.40
C LEU A 210 -4.45 -1.11 10.62
N THR A 211 -5.72 -0.78 10.40
CA THR A 211 -6.64 -1.69 9.69
C THR A 211 -6.34 -1.78 8.19
N HIS A 212 -5.87 -0.69 7.59
CA HIS A 212 -5.50 -0.65 6.17
C HIS A 212 -4.36 -1.62 5.86
N GLY A 213 -3.23 -1.49 6.54
CA GLY A 213 -2.07 -2.35 6.27
C GLY A 213 -2.31 -3.80 6.70
N TYR A 214 -2.96 -4.02 7.85
CA TYR A 214 -3.29 -5.37 8.33
C TYR A 214 -4.15 -6.16 7.33
N LEU A 215 -5.27 -5.58 6.87
CA LEU A 215 -6.18 -6.28 5.97
C LEU A 215 -5.58 -6.42 4.56
N THR A 216 -4.90 -5.40 4.04
CA THR A 216 -4.24 -5.46 2.72
C THR A 216 -3.24 -6.62 2.66
N VAL A 217 -2.35 -6.71 3.65
CA VAL A 217 -1.35 -7.78 3.70
C VAL A 217 -2.01 -9.14 3.95
N SER A 218 -3.05 -9.21 4.79
CA SER A 218 -3.77 -10.46 5.04
C SER A 218 -4.40 -11.01 3.75
N VAL A 219 -5.08 -10.18 2.96
CA VAL A 219 -5.64 -10.60 1.66
C VAL A 219 -4.54 -11.05 0.70
N MET A 220 -3.44 -10.30 0.60
CA MET A 220 -2.34 -10.61 -0.33
C MET A 220 -1.49 -11.83 0.07
N ILE A 221 -1.58 -12.26 1.33
CA ILE A 221 -0.99 -13.51 1.81
C ILE A 221 -1.94 -14.68 1.61
N VAL A 222 -3.24 -14.50 1.84
CA VAL A 222 -4.23 -15.59 1.83
C VAL A 222 -4.67 -15.94 0.41
N ALA A 223 -4.94 -14.96 -0.45
CA ALA A 223 -5.51 -15.20 -1.78
C ALA A 223 -4.64 -16.11 -2.68
N PRO A 224 -3.29 -16.01 -2.71
CA PRO A 224 -2.47 -16.90 -3.53
C PRO A 224 -2.28 -18.32 -2.94
N LYS A 225 -2.70 -18.59 -1.70
CA LYS A 225 -2.49 -19.92 -1.09
C LYS A 225 -3.27 -20.99 -1.85
N GLY A 226 -2.62 -22.11 -2.12
CA GLY A 226 -3.22 -23.25 -2.81
C GLY A 226 -3.10 -23.22 -4.34
N TYR A 227 -2.64 -22.12 -4.93
CA TYR A 227 -2.39 -22.01 -6.37
C TYR A 227 -0.95 -22.37 -6.75
N LYS A 228 -0.72 -22.78 -8.01
CA LYS A 228 0.62 -23.04 -8.57
C LYS A 228 1.38 -21.71 -8.74
N GLY A 229 2.72 -21.73 -8.79
CA GLY A 229 3.51 -20.48 -8.85
C GLY A 229 3.15 -19.52 -10.00
N PRO A 230 2.93 -19.99 -11.25
CA PRO A 230 2.47 -19.12 -12.33
C PRO A 230 1.07 -18.53 -12.09
N GLU A 231 0.18 -19.28 -11.45
CA GLU A 231 -1.18 -18.84 -11.11
C GLU A 231 -1.15 -17.82 -9.95
N GLN A 232 -0.31 -18.04 -8.95
CA GLN A 232 -0.07 -17.08 -7.87
C GLN A 232 0.43 -15.74 -8.40
N ASN A 233 1.34 -15.78 -9.39
CA ASN A 233 1.84 -14.56 -10.04
C ASN A 233 0.73 -13.85 -10.84
N ALA A 234 -0.06 -14.60 -11.61
CA ALA A 234 -1.20 -14.04 -12.35
C ALA A 234 -2.26 -13.43 -11.41
N LEU A 235 -2.63 -14.15 -10.35
CA LEU A 235 -3.57 -13.69 -9.34
C LEU A 235 -3.03 -12.45 -8.60
N GLY A 236 -1.76 -12.44 -8.22
CA GLY A 236 -1.12 -11.27 -7.60
C GLY A 236 -1.21 -10.02 -8.48
N ASN A 237 -1.00 -10.15 -9.79
CA ASN A 237 -1.16 -9.03 -10.74
C ASN A 237 -2.61 -8.58 -10.87
N LEU A 238 -3.57 -9.52 -10.90
CA LEU A 238 -5.00 -9.18 -10.91
C LEU A 238 -5.39 -8.41 -9.64
N LEU A 239 -4.97 -8.88 -8.46
CA LEU A 239 -5.24 -8.21 -7.20
C LEU A 239 -4.61 -6.81 -7.13
N MET A 240 -3.41 -6.63 -7.69
CA MET A 240 -2.79 -5.30 -7.83
C MET A 240 -3.61 -4.35 -8.72
N LEU A 241 -4.24 -4.85 -9.79
CA LEU A 241 -5.12 -4.03 -10.62
C LEU A 241 -6.31 -3.48 -9.80
N PHE A 242 -6.92 -4.31 -8.95
CA PHE A 242 -8.02 -3.89 -8.07
C PHE A 242 -7.55 -2.91 -7.00
N LEU A 243 -6.35 -3.11 -6.46
CA LEU A 243 -5.71 -2.17 -5.55
C LEU A 243 -5.55 -0.78 -6.19
N PHE A 244 -5.02 -0.72 -7.42
CA PHE A 244 -4.86 0.55 -8.14
C PHE A 244 -6.21 1.17 -8.52
N GLY A 245 -7.17 0.34 -8.95
CA GLY A 245 -8.53 0.81 -9.22
C GLY A 245 -9.19 1.42 -7.97
N GLY A 246 -8.98 0.79 -6.81
CA GLY A 246 -9.49 1.29 -5.53
C GLY A 246 -8.80 2.58 -5.09
N THR A 247 -7.48 2.65 -5.24
CA THR A 247 -6.68 3.87 -5.02
C THR A 247 -7.20 5.03 -5.87
N PHE A 248 -7.35 4.81 -7.19
CA PHE A 248 -7.84 5.84 -8.11
C PHE A 248 -9.26 6.31 -7.75
N SER A 249 -10.16 5.36 -7.52
CA SER A 249 -11.55 5.65 -7.18
C SER A 249 -11.64 6.37 -5.82
N GLY A 250 -10.85 5.96 -4.84
CA GLY A 250 -10.82 6.59 -3.51
C GLY A 250 -10.33 8.03 -3.57
N VAL A 251 -9.27 8.33 -4.33
CA VAL A 251 -8.82 9.72 -4.54
C VAL A 251 -9.91 10.56 -5.21
N ALA A 252 -10.61 10.01 -6.21
CA ALA A 252 -11.72 10.71 -6.87
C ALA A 252 -12.88 10.98 -5.90
N LEU A 253 -13.26 9.99 -5.09
CA LEU A 253 -14.32 10.13 -4.08
C LEU A 253 -13.90 11.04 -2.91
N GLY A 254 -12.60 11.19 -2.65
CA GLY A 254 -12.07 12.12 -1.65
C GLY A 254 -12.53 13.57 -1.87
N TRP A 255 -12.79 13.95 -3.13
CA TRP A 255 -13.32 15.28 -3.47
C TRP A 255 -14.75 15.50 -2.97
N LEU A 256 -15.54 14.45 -2.74
CA LEU A 256 -16.91 14.58 -2.21
C LEU A 256 -16.92 15.19 -0.81
N TRP A 257 -15.86 15.00 -0.02
CA TRP A 257 -15.71 15.64 1.29
C TRP A 257 -15.51 17.14 1.22
N ILE A 258 -15.02 17.66 0.08
CA ILE A 258 -14.81 19.09 -0.15
C ILE A 258 -16.13 19.74 -0.55
N ILE A 259 -16.91 19.07 -1.40
CA ILE A 259 -18.21 19.56 -1.88
C ILE A 259 -19.22 19.71 -0.73
N GLY A 260 -19.12 18.90 0.33
CA GLY A 260 -19.99 19.02 1.51
C GLY A 260 -19.69 20.21 2.44
N ASN A 261 -18.63 20.98 2.17
CA ASN A 261 -18.18 22.10 3.01
C ASN A 261 -18.64 23.45 2.43
N ASP A 262 -19.91 23.54 2.02
CA ASP A 262 -20.55 24.78 1.53
C ASP A 262 -20.66 25.81 2.67
N LYS A 263 -19.55 26.50 2.91
CA LYS A 263 -19.49 27.89 3.35
C LYS A 263 -18.48 28.62 2.47
N PHE A 264 -18.88 28.90 1.23
CA PHE A 264 -18.37 30.05 0.49
C PHE A 264 -19.00 31.34 1.04
#